data_AF-A0A524PJ18-F1
#
_entry.id   AF-A0A524PJ18-F1
#
_cell.length_a   1.000
_cell.length_b   1.000
_cell.length_c   1.000
_cell.angle_alpha   90.00
_cell.angle_beta   90.00
_cell.angle_gamma   90.00
#
_symmetry.space_group_name_H-M   'P 1'
#
loop_
_entity.id
_entity.type
_entity.pdbx_description
1 polymer ?
#
loop_
_entity_poly.entity_id
_entity_poly.type
_entity_poly.pdbx_seq_one_letter_code
_entity_poly.pdbx_strand_id
1 'polypeptide(L)'
;MHKPDRKQPVFPSYFSARIVGALWLLIALGACSAESPSETARPLSQVDSSEPIRVGVDSEALDPAFLPVYSDGAKKDGLQRQIDLHTIMPDRPRMEVVTYLVQRGDTLFGISDKFGIKPESVLWGNWETMEGDP
;
A
#
# COMPACT_ATOMS: atom_id res chain seq x y z
N MET A 1 -44.94 -17.65 48.05
CA MET A 1 -43.81 -16.93 47.44
C MET A 1 -43.32 -17.72 46.22
N HIS A 2 -43.89 -17.45 45.05
CA HIS A 2 -43.75 -18.27 43.84
C HIS A 2 -42.96 -17.45 42.80
N LYS A 3 -41.76 -17.89 42.42
CA LYS A 3 -40.98 -17.28 41.33
C LYS A 3 -41.60 -17.67 39.99
N PRO A 4 -41.85 -16.74 39.05
CA PRO A 4 -42.33 -17.10 37.74
C PRO A 4 -41.17 -17.65 36.88
N ASP A 5 -41.50 -18.75 36.19
CA ASP A 5 -40.66 -19.51 35.27
C ASP A 5 -40.37 -18.70 33.99
N ARG A 6 -39.09 -18.54 33.61
CA ARG A 6 -38.67 -17.82 32.40
C ARG A 6 -38.73 -18.76 31.20
N LYS A 7 -39.75 -18.58 30.35
CA LYS A 7 -39.84 -19.27 29.05
C LYS A 7 -38.69 -18.83 28.14
N GLN A 8 -37.94 -19.79 27.60
CA GLN A 8 -36.91 -19.56 26.59
C GLN A 8 -37.56 -19.21 25.23
N PRO A 9 -37.00 -18.29 24.43
CA PRO A 9 -37.54 -18.00 23.11
C PRO A 9 -37.13 -19.11 22.12
N VAL A 10 -38.14 -19.80 21.59
CA VAL A 10 -37.99 -20.72 20.45
C VAL A 10 -37.97 -19.86 19.20
N PHE A 11 -36.82 -19.73 18.53
CA PHE A 11 -36.72 -19.00 17.27
C PHE A 11 -37.33 -19.84 16.14
N PRO A 12 -38.36 -19.35 15.42
CA PRO A 12 -38.88 -20.07 14.27
C PRO A 12 -37.88 -19.97 13.11
N SER A 13 -37.54 -21.13 12.55
CA SER A 13 -36.98 -21.26 11.21
C SER A 13 -37.86 -20.54 10.19
N TYR A 14 -37.25 -20.11 9.07
CA TYR A 14 -37.87 -19.46 7.89
C TYR A 14 -37.85 -17.92 7.89
N PHE A 15 -36.73 -17.33 7.44
CA PHE A 15 -36.74 -15.99 6.82
C PHE A 15 -36.06 -16.02 5.43
N SER A 16 -36.86 -16.48 4.47
CA SER A 16 -37.01 -15.99 3.08
C SER A 16 -35.80 -15.45 2.29
N ALA A 17 -35.16 -16.35 1.54
CA ALA A 17 -34.15 -16.09 0.50
C ALA A 17 -34.68 -15.38 -0.78
N ARG A 18 -35.73 -14.55 -0.72
CA ARG A 18 -36.33 -13.91 -1.92
C ARG A 18 -36.40 -12.38 -1.88
N ILE A 19 -36.03 -11.74 -0.77
CA ILE A 19 -36.07 -10.26 -0.65
C ILE A 19 -34.76 -9.61 -1.14
N VAL A 20 -33.63 -10.32 -1.08
CA VAL A 20 -32.30 -9.80 -1.46
C VAL A 20 -32.18 -9.52 -2.96
N GLY A 21 -32.92 -10.25 -3.81
CA GLY A 21 -32.81 -10.14 -5.27
C GLY A 21 -33.41 -8.86 -5.87
N ALA A 22 -34.47 -8.30 -5.28
CA ALA A 22 -35.14 -7.12 -5.81
C ALA A 22 -34.40 -5.80 -5.47
N LEU A 23 -33.61 -5.81 -4.39
CA LEU A 23 -32.83 -4.64 -3.96
C LEU A 23 -31.55 -4.43 -4.80
N TRP A 24 -31.03 -5.50 -5.42
CA TRP A 24 -29.85 -5.43 -6.29
C TRP A 24 -30.13 -4.86 -7.70
N LEU A 25 -31.40 -4.75 -8.12
CA LEU A 25 -31.74 -4.23 -9.44
C LEU A 25 -31.91 -2.71 -9.48
N LEU A 26 -32.09 -2.04 -8.34
CA LEU A 26 -32.28 -0.59 -8.26
C LEU A 26 -30.98 0.21 -8.03
N ILE A 27 -29.87 -0.47 -7.71
CA ILE A 27 -28.56 0.18 -7.48
C ILE A 27 -27.77 0.33 -8.80
N ALA A 28 -28.14 -0.41 -9.86
CA ALA A 28 -27.38 -0.45 -11.12
C ALA A 28 -27.64 0.73 -12.09
N LEU A 29 -28.50 1.70 -11.75
CA LEU A 29 -28.88 2.80 -12.66
C LEU A 29 -28.53 4.21 -12.15
N GLY A 30 -27.66 4.32 -11.13
CA GLY A 30 -27.12 5.60 -10.67
C GLY A 30 -25.84 5.95 -11.42
N ALA A 31 -25.96 6.69 -12.52
CA ALA A 31 -24.83 7.16 -13.31
C ALA A 31 -23.80 7.93 -12.46
N CYS A 32 -22.55 7.49 -12.56
CA CYS A 32 -21.37 8.04 -11.93
C CYS A 32 -21.12 9.48 -12.41
N SER A 33 -21.38 10.48 -11.55
CA SER A 33 -20.56 11.69 -11.51
C SER A 33 -19.66 11.56 -10.29
N ALA A 34 -18.42 11.12 -10.51
CA ALA A 34 -17.37 11.20 -9.51
C ALA A 34 -16.36 12.24 -9.98
N GLU A 35 -16.50 13.44 -9.43
CA GLU A 35 -15.50 14.51 -9.42
C GLU A 35 -14.18 13.95 -8.90
N SER A 36 -13.10 14.09 -9.68
CA SER A 36 -11.76 13.67 -9.27
C SER A 36 -11.19 14.66 -8.25
N PRO A 37 -10.72 14.23 -7.06
CA PRO A 37 -9.99 15.10 -6.16
C PRO A 37 -8.63 15.44 -6.77
N SER A 38 -8.39 16.72 -7.04
CA SER A 38 -7.11 17.25 -7.45
C SER A 38 -6.11 17.11 -6.30
N GLU A 39 -5.23 16.11 -6.44
CA GLU A 39 -4.08 15.89 -5.58
C GLU A 39 -3.17 17.12 -5.67
N THR A 40 -3.23 17.96 -4.63
CA THR A 40 -2.28 19.07 -4.46
C THR A 40 -0.93 18.45 -4.15
N ALA A 41 -0.09 18.35 -5.18
CA ALA A 41 1.29 17.88 -5.07
C ALA A 41 2.02 18.69 -3.98
N ARG A 42 2.42 18.01 -2.90
CA ARG A 42 3.29 18.58 -1.88
C ARG A 42 4.63 18.95 -2.54
N PRO A 43 5.20 20.13 -2.24
CA PRO A 43 6.53 20.46 -2.75
C PRO A 43 7.55 19.46 -2.20
N LEU A 44 8.30 18.82 -3.11
CA LEU A 44 9.44 17.97 -2.78
C LEU A 44 10.42 18.79 -1.96
N SER A 45 10.61 18.42 -0.69
CA SER A 45 11.73 18.93 0.10
C SER A 45 13.01 18.43 -0.57
N GLN A 46 13.76 19.37 -1.15
CA GLN A 46 15.09 19.12 -1.73
C GLN A 46 15.97 18.45 -0.68
N VAL A 47 16.33 17.20 -0.94
CA VAL A 47 17.42 16.54 -0.25
C VAL A 47 18.70 17.23 -0.72
N ASP A 48 19.42 17.76 0.26
CA ASP A 48 20.76 18.33 0.19
C ASP A 48 21.69 17.42 -0.63
N SER A 49 21.85 17.77 -1.90
CA SER A 49 22.82 17.19 -2.81
C SER A 49 24.16 17.82 -2.49
N SER A 50 24.96 17.10 -1.69
CA SER A 50 26.39 17.32 -1.50
C SER A 50 27.03 17.89 -2.76
N GLU A 51 27.63 19.07 -2.63
CA GLU A 51 28.08 19.90 -3.75
C GLU A 51 28.87 19.10 -4.79
N PRO A 52 28.55 19.21 -6.10
CA PRO A 52 29.45 18.73 -7.12
C PRO A 52 30.75 19.52 -7.01
N ILE A 53 31.89 18.83 -7.14
CA ILE A 53 33.19 19.46 -7.35
C ILE A 53 33.02 20.47 -8.48
N ARG A 54 33.07 21.77 -8.15
CA ARG A 54 32.99 22.85 -9.13
C ARG A 54 34.31 22.88 -9.89
N VAL A 55 34.42 22.06 -10.92
CA VAL A 55 35.34 22.36 -12.01
C VAL A 55 34.77 23.61 -12.66
N GLY A 56 35.45 24.74 -12.45
CA GLY A 56 35.09 26.01 -13.08
C GLY A 56 35.23 25.86 -14.59
N VAL A 57 34.14 25.49 -15.23
CA VAL A 57 33.91 25.68 -16.65
C VAL A 57 32.76 26.67 -16.69
N ASP A 58 33.15 27.93 -16.85
CA ASP A 58 32.38 28.98 -17.50
C ASP A 58 31.19 28.40 -18.29
N SER A 59 29.99 28.54 -17.72
CA SER A 59 28.71 28.12 -18.30
C SER A 59 28.31 29.02 -19.47
N GLU A 60 29.20 29.19 -20.45
CA GLU A 60 28.80 29.70 -21.75
C GLU A 60 28.00 28.58 -22.43
N ALA A 61 26.70 28.84 -22.64
CA ALA A 61 25.77 27.85 -23.17
C ALA A 61 26.37 27.20 -24.42
N LEU A 62 26.49 25.88 -24.42
CA LEU A 62 26.97 25.13 -25.58
C LEU A 62 26.05 25.42 -26.75
N ASP A 63 26.48 26.27 -27.68
CA ASP A 63 25.78 26.48 -28.94
C ASP A 63 25.78 25.13 -29.69
N PRO A 64 24.60 24.54 -29.98
CA PRO A 64 24.54 23.27 -30.69
C PRO A 64 25.20 23.33 -32.08
N ALA A 65 25.42 24.53 -32.64
CA ALA A 65 26.14 24.73 -33.89
C ALA A 65 27.67 24.54 -33.76
N PHE A 66 28.23 24.57 -32.54
CA PHE A 66 29.66 24.41 -32.25
C PHE A 66 29.98 23.12 -31.48
N LEU A 67 29.10 22.12 -31.53
CA LEU A 67 29.44 20.81 -30.98
C LEU A 67 30.50 20.13 -31.86
N PRO A 68 31.59 19.61 -31.28
CA PRO A 68 32.55 18.82 -32.04
C PRO A 68 31.84 17.61 -32.64
N VAL A 69 32.14 17.30 -33.90
CA VAL A 69 31.62 16.10 -34.55
C VAL A 69 32.04 14.90 -33.72
N TYR A 70 31.06 14.10 -33.30
CA TYR A 70 31.34 12.85 -32.59
C TYR A 70 32.22 11.98 -33.50
N SER A 71 33.48 11.84 -33.10
CA SER A 71 34.38 10.87 -33.66
C SER A 71 34.41 9.69 -32.70
N ASP A 72 33.97 8.53 -33.16
CA ASP A 72 34.15 7.27 -32.45
C ASP A 72 35.64 6.94 -32.49
N GLY A 73 36.39 7.61 -31.61
CA GLY A 73 37.84 7.51 -31.53
C GLY A 73 38.21 6.07 -31.20
N ALA A 74 38.70 5.37 -32.22
CA ALA A 74 39.36 4.06 -32.21
C ALA A 74 39.21 3.30 -30.88
N LYS A 75 38.26 2.34 -30.86
CA LYS A 75 38.00 1.34 -29.80
C LYS A 75 38.95 1.48 -28.61
N LYS A 76 38.64 2.42 -27.71
CA LYS A 76 39.40 2.56 -26.47
C LYS A 76 39.15 1.29 -25.64
N ASP A 77 40.21 0.73 -25.07
CA ASP A 77 40.12 -0.25 -23.98
C ASP A 77 39.46 0.42 -22.78
N GLY A 78 38.15 0.60 -22.87
CA GLY A 78 37.30 1.07 -21.81
C GLY A 78 36.81 -0.11 -20.99
N LEU A 79 36.46 0.15 -19.73
CA LEU A 79 35.75 -0.82 -18.90
C LEU A 79 34.43 -1.20 -19.59
N GLN A 80 34.41 -2.40 -20.16
CA GLN A 80 33.20 -2.98 -20.72
C GLN A 80 32.35 -3.50 -19.56
N ARG A 81 31.09 -3.07 -19.49
CA ARG A 81 30.14 -3.63 -18.51
C ARG A 81 29.77 -5.03 -18.96
N GLN A 82 30.14 -6.04 -18.18
CA GLN A 82 29.63 -7.39 -18.37
C GLN A 82 28.20 -7.46 -17.82
N ILE A 83 27.26 -7.94 -18.64
CA ILE A 83 25.85 -8.05 -18.26
C ILE A 83 25.67 -9.38 -17.53
N ASP A 84 25.30 -9.32 -16.24
CA ASP A 84 24.76 -10.47 -15.50
C ASP A 84 23.24 -10.33 -15.42
N LEU A 85 22.52 -11.36 -15.85
CA LEU A 85 21.06 -11.41 -15.85
C LEU A 85 20.50 -11.99 -14.55
N HIS A 86 21.35 -12.53 -13.68
CA HIS A 86 20.93 -13.05 -12.40
C HIS A 86 20.61 -11.91 -11.44
N THR A 87 19.36 -11.86 -10.99
CA THR A 87 18.94 -10.96 -9.90
C THR A 87 18.56 -11.80 -8.69
N ILE A 88 19.06 -11.40 -7.52
CA ILE A 88 18.59 -11.91 -6.25
C ILE A 88 17.32 -11.16 -5.88
N MET A 89 16.24 -11.87 -5.58
CA MET A 89 15.04 -11.25 -5.01
C MET A 89 15.21 -11.21 -3.49
N PRO A 90 15.46 -10.02 -2.89
CA PRO A 90 15.57 -9.93 -1.44
C PRO A 90 14.20 -10.20 -0.81
N ASP A 91 14.22 -10.73 0.42
CA ASP A 91 13.03 -10.76 1.26
C ASP A 91 12.78 -9.32 1.72
N ARG A 92 11.90 -8.61 1.01
CA ARG A 92 11.57 -7.21 1.28
C ARG A 92 10.44 -7.17 2.29
N PRO A 93 10.49 -6.29 3.32
CA PRO A 93 9.34 -6.10 4.18
C PRO A 93 8.11 -5.68 3.36
N ARG A 94 6.93 -6.14 3.75
CA ARG A 94 5.68 -5.71 3.12
C ARG A 94 5.50 -4.20 3.27
N MET A 95 5.20 -3.54 2.17
CA MET A 95 4.90 -2.09 2.16
C MET A 95 3.39 -1.82 2.19
N GLU A 96 2.57 -2.85 1.96
CA GLU A 96 1.12 -2.72 1.88
C GLU A 96 0.42 -3.12 3.18
N VAL A 97 -0.71 -2.48 3.46
CA VAL A 97 -1.59 -2.83 4.58
C VAL A 97 -2.43 -4.06 4.19
N VAL A 98 -2.45 -5.08 5.05
CA VAL A 98 -3.24 -6.31 4.84
C VAL A 98 -4.43 -6.29 5.79
N THR A 99 -5.63 -6.44 5.25
CA THR A 99 -6.86 -6.57 6.06
C THR A 99 -7.12 -8.04 6.36
N TYR A 100 -7.34 -8.35 7.64
CA TYR A 100 -7.67 -9.69 8.09
C TYR A 100 -9.05 -9.70 8.75
N LEU A 101 -9.92 -10.63 8.30
CA LEU A 101 -11.22 -10.84 8.92
C LEU A 101 -11.06 -11.81 10.09
N VAL A 102 -11.31 -11.33 11.30
CA VAL A 102 -11.21 -12.12 12.53
C VAL A 102 -12.20 -13.27 12.53
N GLN A 103 -11.71 -14.48 12.81
CA GLN A 103 -12.52 -15.69 12.91
C GLN A 103 -12.80 -16.04 14.38
N ARG A 104 -13.82 -16.86 14.60
CA ARG A 104 -14.17 -17.32 15.94
C ARG A 104 -13.02 -18.17 16.51
N GLY A 105 -12.52 -17.75 17.67
CA GLY A 105 -11.40 -18.42 18.34
C GLY A 105 -10.03 -17.83 18.01
N ASP A 106 -9.96 -16.84 17.10
CA ASP A 106 -8.76 -16.04 16.93
C ASP A 106 -8.50 -15.22 18.21
N THR A 107 -7.23 -14.99 18.49
CA THR A 107 -6.75 -14.12 19.57
C THR A 107 -5.78 -13.13 18.99
N LEU A 108 -5.57 -11.98 19.64
CA LEU A 108 -4.60 -10.98 19.21
C LEU A 108 -3.20 -11.60 19.04
N PHE A 109 -2.77 -12.37 20.04
CA PHE A 109 -1.50 -13.09 20.01
C PHE A 109 -1.42 -14.13 18.87
N GLY A 110 -2.49 -14.89 18.63
CA GLY A 110 -2.52 -15.86 17.54
C GLY A 110 -2.46 -15.20 16.15
N ILE A 111 -3.13 -14.06 15.98
CA ILE A 111 -3.07 -13.28 14.74
C ILE A 111 -1.67 -12.68 14.57
N SER A 112 -1.08 -12.10 15.61
CA SER A 112 0.26 -11.50 15.52
C SER A 112 1.32 -12.54 15.16
N ASP A 113 1.25 -13.74 15.75
CA ASP A 113 2.15 -14.86 15.46
C ASP A 113 2.01 -15.32 14.01
N LYS A 114 0.78 -15.44 13.51
CA LYS A 114 0.49 -15.82 12.11
C LYS A 114 1.15 -14.88 11.10
N PHE A 115 1.28 -13.60 11.43
CA PHE A 115 1.89 -12.59 10.55
C PHE A 115 3.33 -12.25 10.92
N GLY A 116 3.91 -12.89 11.94
CA GLY A 116 5.30 -12.66 12.36
C GLY A 116 5.56 -11.25 12.86
N ILE A 117 4.55 -10.59 13.45
CA ILE A 117 4.65 -9.24 14.00
C ILE A 117 4.40 -9.25 15.51
N LYS A 118 4.78 -8.17 16.18
CA LYS A 118 4.56 -8.04 17.61
C LYS A 118 3.06 -7.84 17.92
N PRO A 119 2.53 -8.42 19.01
CA PRO A 119 1.15 -8.19 19.46
C PRO A 119 0.81 -6.70 19.60
N GLU A 120 1.75 -5.93 20.14
CA GLU A 120 1.61 -4.48 20.33
C GLU A 120 1.46 -3.75 19.00
N SER A 121 2.11 -4.23 17.93
CA SER A 121 1.95 -3.64 16.59
C SER A 121 0.52 -3.80 16.07
N VAL A 122 -0.16 -4.91 16.39
CA VAL A 122 -1.57 -5.12 16.05
C VAL A 122 -2.46 -4.21 16.90
N LEU A 123 -2.22 -4.14 18.21
CA LEU A 123 -3.02 -3.33 19.14
C LEU A 123 -2.96 -1.83 18.79
N TRP A 124 -1.75 -1.28 18.68
CA TRP A 124 -1.54 0.15 18.40
C TRP A 124 -1.92 0.52 16.96
N GLY A 125 -1.75 -0.41 16.01
CA GLY A 125 -2.10 -0.21 14.61
C GLY A 125 -3.60 -0.24 14.34
N ASN A 126 -4.41 -0.77 15.26
CA ASN A 126 -5.86 -0.91 15.12
C ASN A 126 -6.62 -0.31 16.32
N TRP A 127 -6.09 0.77 16.89
CA TRP A 127 -6.62 1.36 18.12
C TRP A 127 -8.12 1.66 18.06
N GLU A 128 -8.60 2.22 16.94
CA GLU A 128 -10.03 2.55 16.76
C GLU A 128 -10.96 1.34 16.85
N THR A 129 -10.46 0.14 16.56
CA THR A 129 -11.24 -1.09 16.61
C THR A 129 -11.10 -1.83 17.95
N MET A 130 -9.95 -1.66 18.63
CA MET A 130 -9.59 -2.48 19.79
C MET A 130 -9.66 -1.75 21.14
N GLU A 131 -9.62 -0.42 21.15
CA GLU A 131 -9.74 0.43 22.35
C GLU A 131 -8.79 0.06 23.52
N GLY A 132 -7.69 -0.64 23.23
CA GLY A 132 -6.72 -1.10 24.23
C GLY A 132 -7.05 -2.44 24.89
N ASP A 133 -8.03 -3.19 24.41
CA ASP A 133 -8.33 -4.55 24.86
C ASP A 133 -7.52 -5.59 24.05
N PRO A 134 -6.55 -6.29 24.67
CA PRO A 134 -5.72 -7.28 24.00
C PRO A 134 -6.42 -8.62 23.76
#